data_AF-A0A7S1CUD9-F1
#
_entry.id   AF-A0A7S1CUD9-F1
#
_cell.length_a   1.000
_cell.length_b   1.000
_cell.length_c   1.000
_cell.angle_alpha   90.00
_cell.angle_beta   90.00
_cell.angle_gamma   90.00
#
_symmetry.space_group_name_H-M   'P 1'
#
loop_
_entity.id
_entity.type
_entity.pdbx_description
1 polymer ?
#
loop_
_entity_poly.entity_id
_entity_poly.type
_entity_poly.pdbx_seq_one_letter_code
_entity_poly.pdbx_strand_id
1 'polypeptide(L)'
;EYMQQLCVRRWTPQGRFNSLSSALRVPGTAIQERAHDRHLRNGIKVSCYGLNEMSYRVDNNYCLIVAIRAAAEAGACIRKAWSESRTVHHKGAIDLVTETDRECEKLIGDILKREFPEHCFIGEEETAALGHVPELTNAPTWLVDPVDGTTNFVHGFPFCCVSIALAVNSKVVVGVVYNPVLDELFHAVDGQGAYLNNTKISCSDASDMKSSIFITELGTRRDEPFLDAAFSRIRAMAAETRGLRSCGSCALNLCSVACGRADAYFEIGLGGPWDMAAGAKILEEAGGVACDPAGGPLDIMSRRVLGTNAMLKDKCTSILSGQPLAPDEPRPTTN
;
A
#
# COMPACT_ATOMS: atom_id res chain seq x y z
N GLU A 1 19.75 -13.84 -4.17
CA GLU A 1 20.85 -13.23 -4.94
C GLU A 1 20.41 -12.03 -5.80
N TYR A 2 19.34 -12.10 -6.61
CA TYR A 2 18.87 -10.94 -7.42
C TYR A 2 18.45 -9.71 -6.57
N MET A 3 17.75 -9.94 -5.44
CA MET A 3 17.38 -8.88 -4.48
C MET A 3 18.60 -8.25 -3.77
N GLN A 4 19.64 -9.04 -3.50
CA GLN A 4 20.88 -8.52 -2.90
C GLN A 4 21.66 -7.62 -3.87
N GLN A 5 21.60 -7.87 -5.17
CA GLN A 5 22.33 -7.06 -6.16
C GLN A 5 21.71 -5.69 -6.40
N LEU A 6 20.40 -5.52 -6.17
CA LEU A 6 19.73 -4.21 -6.22
C LEU A 6 20.08 -3.36 -4.98
N CYS A 7 20.20 -3.97 -3.79
CA CYS A 7 20.44 -3.24 -2.54
C CYS A 7 21.91 -3.02 -2.17
N VAL A 8 22.86 -3.79 -2.72
CA VAL A 8 24.31 -3.59 -2.45
C VAL A 8 24.91 -2.44 -3.26
N ARG A 9 24.16 -1.85 -4.21
CA ARG A 9 24.57 -0.59 -4.84
C ARG A 9 24.22 0.59 -3.93
N ARG A 10 25.14 0.91 -3.00
CA ARG A 10 25.22 2.25 -2.39
C ARG A 10 25.13 3.28 -3.52
N TRP A 11 24.05 4.05 -3.56
CA TRP A 11 23.88 5.16 -4.48
C TRP A 11 24.91 6.23 -4.13
N THR A 12 26.01 6.30 -4.89
CA THR A 12 26.97 7.40 -4.77
C THR A 12 26.50 8.60 -5.59
N PRO A 13 26.71 9.86 -5.17
CA PRO A 13 26.15 11.08 -5.79
C PRO A 13 26.65 11.44 -7.20
N GLN A 14 27.25 10.50 -7.93
CA GLN A 14 27.81 10.74 -9.26
C GLN A 14 27.18 9.77 -10.25
N GLY A 15 26.12 10.26 -10.90
CA GLY A 15 25.41 9.53 -11.94
C GLY A 15 26.32 9.13 -13.08
N ARG A 16 26.32 7.83 -13.39
CA ARG A 16 26.61 7.23 -14.71
C ARG A 16 25.99 5.83 -14.75
N PHE A 17 24.93 5.66 -15.53
CA PHE A 17 24.46 4.35 -15.98
C PHE A 17 25.42 3.84 -17.04
N ASN A 18 26.23 2.84 -16.72
CA ASN A 18 26.94 2.06 -17.73
C ASN A 18 26.06 0.90 -18.18
N SER A 19 25.58 0.97 -19.41
CA SER A 19 24.95 -0.14 -20.13
C SER A 19 25.97 -1.24 -20.39
N LEU A 20 25.68 -2.48 -19.96
CA LEU A 20 26.35 -3.66 -20.47
C LEU A 20 25.30 -4.69 -20.90
N SER A 21 25.07 -4.69 -22.21
CA SER A 21 24.55 -5.85 -22.94
C SER A 21 25.62 -6.94 -22.92
N SER A 22 25.31 -8.11 -22.36
CA SER A 22 25.59 -9.44 -22.93
C SER A 22 25.63 -10.52 -21.85
N ALA A 23 25.08 -11.67 -22.26
CA ALA A 23 25.26 -13.01 -21.70
C ALA A 23 24.59 -13.36 -20.37
N LEU A 24 23.48 -14.11 -20.46
CA LEU A 24 23.39 -15.46 -19.90
C LEU A 24 22.14 -16.18 -20.46
N ARG A 25 22.39 -17.18 -21.31
CA ARG A 25 21.38 -18.13 -21.80
C ARG A 25 21.03 -19.11 -20.68
N VAL A 26 19.74 -19.31 -20.43
CA VAL A 26 19.25 -20.45 -19.64
C VAL A 26 18.87 -21.58 -20.61
N PRO A 27 19.31 -22.84 -20.42
CA PRO A 27 18.96 -23.93 -21.30
C PRO A 27 17.56 -24.50 -21.00
N GLY A 28 16.70 -24.48 -22.02
CA GLY A 28 15.83 -25.57 -22.47
C GLY A 28 14.84 -26.21 -21.48
N THR A 29 13.57 -25.83 -21.59
CA THR A 29 12.44 -26.76 -21.49
C THR A 29 11.66 -26.72 -22.81
N ALA A 30 11.90 -27.72 -23.64
CA ALA A 30 11.16 -27.92 -24.88
C ALA A 30 9.73 -28.38 -24.56
N ILE A 31 8.74 -27.56 -24.87
CA ILE A 31 7.34 -27.98 -24.92
C ILE A 31 7.13 -28.62 -26.30
N GLN A 32 7.00 -29.95 -26.32
CA GLN A 32 6.58 -30.67 -27.51
C GLN A 32 5.07 -30.46 -27.73
N GLU A 33 4.73 -29.77 -28.82
CA GLU A 33 3.42 -29.84 -29.43
C GLU A 33 3.16 -31.29 -29.92
N ARG A 34 2.04 -31.88 -29.52
CA ARG A 34 1.42 -32.99 -30.25
C ARG A 34 -0.03 -32.67 -30.52
N ALA A 35 -0.28 -32.30 -31.76
CA ALA A 35 -1.58 -32.42 -32.40
C ALA A 35 -1.96 -33.91 -32.48
N HIS A 36 -3.19 -34.25 -32.11
CA HIS A 36 -3.90 -35.38 -32.68
C HIS A 36 -5.39 -35.05 -32.73
N ASP A 37 -5.86 -34.87 -33.96
CA ASP A 37 -7.25 -34.87 -34.34
C ASP A 37 -7.70 -36.32 -34.58
N ARG A 38 -8.83 -36.71 -33.99
CA ARG A 38 -9.66 -37.82 -34.48
C ARG A 38 -11.04 -37.80 -33.80
N HIS A 39 -12.05 -37.54 -34.61
CA HIS A 39 -13.45 -37.79 -34.32
C HIS A 39 -13.70 -39.23 -33.80
N LEU A 40 -14.59 -39.36 -32.81
CA LEU A 40 -15.67 -40.35 -32.83
C LEU A 40 -16.76 -40.02 -31.81
N ARG A 41 -18.00 -40.07 -32.32
CA ARG A 41 -19.30 -39.89 -31.68
C ARG A 41 -19.48 -40.79 -30.46
N ASN A 42 -19.99 -40.25 -29.36
CA ASN A 42 -21.09 -40.82 -28.56
C ASN A 42 -21.55 -39.81 -27.52
N GLY A 43 -22.87 -39.60 -27.46
CA GLY A 43 -23.51 -38.57 -26.66
C GLY A 43 -23.35 -38.79 -25.16
N ILE A 44 -22.75 -37.81 -24.50
CA ILE A 44 -22.95 -37.53 -23.08
C ILE A 44 -23.22 -36.03 -23.00
N LYS A 45 -24.44 -35.65 -22.57
CA LYS A 45 -24.72 -34.30 -22.10
C LYS A 45 -23.90 -34.10 -20.82
N VAL A 46 -22.72 -33.47 -20.95
CA VAL A 46 -22.04 -32.92 -19.78
C VAL A 46 -22.75 -31.62 -19.44
N SER A 47 -23.44 -31.66 -18.32
CA SER A 47 -24.07 -30.51 -17.69
C SER A 47 -23.00 -29.46 -17.37
N CYS A 48 -23.01 -28.34 -18.08
CA CYS A 48 -22.17 -27.18 -17.79
C CYS A 48 -22.69 -26.47 -16.52
N TYR A 49 -22.32 -26.97 -15.35
CA TYR A 49 -22.32 -26.18 -14.12
C TYR A 49 -20.89 -26.06 -13.64
N GLY A 50 -20.29 -24.91 -13.96
CA GLY A 50 -18.92 -24.56 -13.63
C GLY A 50 -18.64 -23.23 -14.32
N LEU A 51 -19.14 -22.14 -13.74
CA LEU A 51 -18.64 -20.82 -14.09
C LEU A 51 -17.14 -20.84 -13.79
N ASN A 52 -16.33 -20.82 -14.83
CA ASN A 52 -14.88 -20.74 -14.75
C ASN A 52 -14.50 -19.52 -13.89
N GLU A 53 -14.00 -19.74 -12.67
CA GLU A 53 -13.13 -18.77 -12.03
C GLU A 53 -11.86 -18.68 -12.90
N MET A 54 -11.72 -17.59 -13.65
CA MET A 54 -10.48 -17.27 -14.35
C MET A 54 -9.38 -17.11 -13.31
N SER A 55 -8.52 -18.11 -13.13
CA SER A 55 -7.38 -18.02 -12.22
C SER A 55 -6.24 -17.26 -12.91
N TYR A 56 -6.02 -15.99 -12.55
CA TYR A 56 -4.84 -15.25 -12.97
C TYR A 56 -3.58 -15.87 -12.33
N ARG A 57 -2.65 -16.36 -13.15
CA ARG A 57 -1.31 -16.75 -12.67
C ARG A 57 -0.38 -15.57 -12.80
N VAL A 58 -0.06 -14.94 -11.68
CA VAL A 58 0.89 -13.82 -11.61
C VAL A 58 2.15 -14.28 -10.88
N ASP A 59 3.32 -13.93 -11.40
CA ASP A 59 4.59 -14.11 -10.68
C ASP A 59 4.76 -12.95 -9.68
N ASN A 60 4.28 -13.16 -8.46
CA ASN A 60 4.31 -12.12 -7.42
C ASN A 60 5.74 -11.65 -7.08
N ASN A 61 6.76 -12.50 -7.24
CA ASN A 61 8.15 -12.12 -6.97
C ASN A 61 8.68 -11.19 -8.06
N TYR A 62 8.35 -11.48 -9.32
CA TYR A 62 8.68 -10.57 -10.41
C TYR A 62 7.91 -9.25 -10.29
N CYS A 63 6.63 -9.28 -9.94
CA CYS A 63 5.83 -8.09 -9.65
C CYS A 63 6.44 -7.25 -8.53
N LEU A 64 6.89 -7.86 -7.43
CA LEU A 64 7.60 -7.18 -6.35
C LEU A 64 8.85 -6.45 -6.85
N ILE A 65 9.69 -7.12 -7.64
CA ILE A 65 10.92 -6.53 -8.19
C ILE A 65 10.60 -5.27 -9.01
N VAL A 66 9.58 -5.36 -9.87
CA VAL A 66 9.16 -4.23 -10.71
C VAL A 66 8.59 -3.10 -9.86
N ALA A 67 7.77 -3.41 -8.85
CA ALA A 67 7.19 -2.42 -7.93
C ALA A 67 8.29 -1.70 -7.12
N ILE A 68 9.29 -2.42 -6.61
CA ILE A 68 10.44 -1.81 -5.93
C ILE A 68 11.21 -0.88 -6.87
N ARG A 69 11.42 -1.28 -8.14
CA ARG A 69 12.07 -0.42 -9.13
C ARG A 69 11.25 0.86 -9.36
N ALA A 70 9.94 0.74 -9.54
CA ALA A 70 9.06 1.89 -9.73
C ALA A 70 9.09 2.84 -8.52
N ALA A 71 8.98 2.30 -7.30
CA ALA A 71 9.06 3.08 -6.06
C ALA A 71 10.42 3.77 -5.90
N ALA A 72 11.53 3.10 -6.25
CA ALA A 72 12.87 3.67 -6.16
C ALA A 72 13.09 4.82 -7.16
N GLU A 73 12.57 4.69 -8.38
CA GLU A 73 12.64 5.75 -9.40
C GLU A 73 11.76 6.96 -9.01
N ALA A 74 10.52 6.74 -8.57
CA ALA A 74 9.66 7.80 -8.04
C ALA A 74 10.26 8.46 -6.80
N GLY A 75 10.84 7.67 -5.89
CA GLY A 75 11.53 8.18 -4.70
C GLY A 75 12.75 9.06 -5.04
N ALA A 76 13.40 8.86 -6.19
CA ALA A 76 14.44 9.76 -6.66
C ALA A 76 13.87 11.12 -7.10
N CYS A 77 12.70 11.15 -7.76
CA CYS A 77 11.97 12.38 -8.07
C CYS A 77 11.58 13.11 -6.78
N ILE A 78 11.00 12.40 -5.80
CA ILE A 78 10.64 12.97 -4.49
C ILE A 78 11.86 13.56 -3.79
N ARG A 79 13.00 12.87 -3.73
CA ARG A 79 14.23 13.42 -3.10
C ARG A 79 14.72 14.70 -3.76
N LYS A 80 14.65 14.76 -5.09
CA LYS A 80 15.03 15.95 -5.86
C LYS A 80 14.11 17.11 -5.50
N ALA A 81 12.79 16.90 -5.62
CA ALA A 81 11.80 17.93 -5.30
C ALA A 81 11.83 18.34 -3.82
N TRP A 82 12.08 17.41 -2.90
CA TRP A 82 12.28 17.67 -1.47
C TRP A 82 13.46 18.61 -1.21
N SER A 83 14.56 18.43 -1.95
CA SER A 83 15.72 19.32 -1.83
C SER A 83 15.45 20.71 -2.41
N GLU A 84 14.69 20.79 -3.51
CA GLU A 84 14.33 22.04 -4.20
C GLU A 84 13.26 22.84 -3.44
N SER A 85 12.27 22.18 -2.82
CA SER A 85 11.20 22.83 -2.03
C SER A 85 11.76 23.59 -0.83
N ARG A 86 12.86 23.12 -0.24
CA ARG A 86 13.56 23.79 0.87
C ARG A 86 14.31 25.05 0.44
N THR A 87 14.55 25.22 -0.87
CA THR A 87 15.14 26.43 -1.44
C THR A 87 14.12 27.44 -1.97
N VAL A 88 12.91 27.00 -2.35
CA VAL A 88 11.84 27.87 -2.88
C VAL A 88 10.91 28.31 -1.74
N HIS A 89 10.82 29.62 -1.47
CA HIS A 89 9.92 30.16 -0.44
C HIS A 89 8.45 29.79 -0.73
N HIS A 90 7.73 29.34 0.31
CA HIS A 90 6.33 28.83 0.42
C HIS A 90 5.31 29.00 -0.72
N LYS A 91 5.36 30.07 -1.54
CA LYS A 91 4.39 30.31 -2.61
C LYS A 91 4.45 29.32 -3.78
N GLY A 92 5.59 28.66 -4.01
CA GLY A 92 5.76 27.65 -5.08
C GLY A 92 5.78 26.21 -4.58
N ALA A 93 5.70 25.98 -3.26
CA ALA A 93 5.81 24.64 -2.70
C ALA A 93 4.62 23.76 -3.09
N ILE A 94 3.39 24.28 -2.97
CA ILE A 94 2.15 23.54 -3.29
C ILE A 94 2.11 23.13 -4.76
N ASP A 95 2.50 24.04 -5.67
CA ASP A 95 2.57 23.76 -7.10
C ASP A 95 3.63 22.68 -7.40
N LEU A 96 4.81 22.78 -6.78
CA LEU A 96 5.89 21.80 -6.91
C LEU A 96 5.47 20.40 -6.42
N VAL A 97 4.71 20.33 -5.34
CA VAL A 97 4.20 19.05 -4.82
C VAL A 97 3.25 18.42 -5.84
N THR A 98 2.24 19.18 -6.29
CA THR A 98 1.28 18.72 -7.30
C THR A 98 1.97 18.25 -8.60
N GLU A 99 3.04 18.93 -9.02
CA GLU A 99 3.85 18.49 -10.16
C GLU A 99 4.63 17.20 -9.85
N THR A 100 5.18 17.08 -8.65
CA THR A 100 5.92 15.89 -8.19
C THR A 100 5.02 14.67 -8.12
N ASP A 101 3.82 14.80 -7.56
CA ASP A 101 2.80 13.75 -7.49
C ASP A 101 2.47 13.19 -8.88
N ARG A 102 2.15 14.07 -9.83
CA ARG A 102 1.83 13.69 -11.22
C ARG A 102 3.03 13.08 -11.96
N GLU A 103 4.23 13.62 -11.76
CA GLU A 103 5.45 13.06 -12.36
C GLU A 103 5.72 11.64 -11.83
N CYS A 104 5.60 11.45 -10.52
CA CYS A 104 5.78 10.15 -9.87
C CYS A 104 4.72 9.15 -10.32
N GLU A 105 3.43 9.52 -10.34
CA GLU A 105 2.35 8.62 -10.76
C GLU A 105 2.54 8.19 -12.22
N LYS A 106 2.83 9.14 -13.11
CA LYS A 106 3.11 8.84 -14.52
C LYS A 106 4.31 7.91 -14.67
N LEU A 107 5.41 8.17 -13.94
CA LEU A 107 6.60 7.32 -13.99
C LEU A 107 6.30 5.90 -13.52
N ILE A 108 5.58 5.75 -12.41
CA ILE A 108 5.18 4.45 -11.88
C ILE A 108 4.26 3.74 -12.88
N GLY A 109 3.23 4.42 -13.37
CA GLY A 109 2.29 3.91 -14.38
C GLY A 109 2.99 3.45 -15.66
N ASP A 110 3.92 4.22 -16.20
CA ASP A 110 4.70 3.86 -17.39
C ASP A 110 5.55 2.60 -17.17
N ILE A 111 6.20 2.48 -16.01
CA ILE A 111 7.01 1.31 -15.65
C ILE A 111 6.12 0.06 -15.54
N LEU A 112 5.01 0.17 -14.80
CA LEU A 112 4.09 -0.94 -14.58
C LEU A 112 3.40 -1.36 -15.87
N LYS A 113 2.94 -0.41 -16.69
CA LYS A 113 2.25 -0.70 -17.96
C LYS A 113 3.18 -1.35 -18.98
N ARG A 114 4.46 -0.98 -19.00
CA ARG A 114 5.46 -1.59 -19.88
C ARG A 114 5.71 -3.06 -19.53
N GLU A 115 5.83 -3.39 -18.25
CA GLU A 115 6.08 -4.77 -17.80
C GLU A 115 4.80 -5.61 -17.75
N PHE A 116 3.65 -4.98 -17.50
CA PHE A 116 2.35 -5.62 -17.30
C PHE A 116 1.25 -4.93 -18.12
N PRO A 117 1.25 -5.06 -19.45
CA PRO A 117 0.33 -4.33 -20.34
C PRO A 117 -1.14 -4.68 -20.11
N GLU A 118 -1.45 -5.87 -19.58
CA GLU A 118 -2.81 -6.34 -19.31
C GLU A 118 -3.30 -6.01 -17.89
N HIS A 119 -2.44 -5.48 -17.02
CA HIS A 119 -2.87 -5.10 -15.66
C HIS A 119 -3.62 -3.76 -15.69
N CYS A 120 -4.58 -3.63 -14.78
CA CYS A 120 -5.29 -2.40 -14.48
C CYS A 120 -4.46 -1.52 -13.54
N PHE A 121 -4.85 -0.25 -13.45
CA PHE A 121 -4.21 0.76 -12.61
C PHE A 121 -5.28 1.62 -11.95
N ILE A 122 -5.10 1.91 -10.66
CA ILE A 122 -5.88 2.86 -9.88
C ILE A 122 -4.87 3.71 -9.09
N GLY A 123 -4.62 4.92 -9.58
CA GLY A 123 -3.77 5.91 -8.92
C GLY A 123 -4.58 7.02 -8.26
N GLU A 124 -4.00 7.68 -7.26
CA GLU A 124 -4.62 8.84 -6.60
C GLU A 124 -4.91 9.98 -7.59
N GLU A 125 -3.93 10.39 -8.39
CA GLU A 125 -4.04 11.57 -9.26
C GLU A 125 -4.99 11.31 -10.44
N GLU A 126 -4.90 10.13 -11.07
CA GLU A 126 -5.87 9.68 -12.07
C GLU A 126 -7.30 9.62 -11.49
N THR A 127 -7.46 9.14 -10.26
CA THR A 127 -8.76 9.07 -9.60
C THR A 127 -9.30 10.46 -9.28
N ALA A 128 -8.45 11.39 -8.81
CA ALA A 128 -8.82 12.77 -8.58
C ALA A 128 -9.34 13.44 -9.87
N ALA A 129 -8.72 13.14 -11.01
CA ALA A 129 -9.16 13.63 -12.33
C ALA A 129 -10.49 13.01 -12.78
N LEU A 130 -10.78 11.75 -12.42
CA LEU A 130 -12.04 11.06 -12.70
C LEU A 130 -13.19 11.47 -11.77
N GLY A 131 -12.88 12.03 -10.60
CA GLY A 131 -13.85 12.45 -9.58
C GLY A 131 -14.53 11.31 -8.82
N HIS A 132 -14.13 10.06 -9.06
CA HIS A 132 -14.61 8.87 -8.34
C HIS A 132 -13.58 7.75 -8.41
N VAL A 133 -13.50 6.94 -7.34
CA VAL A 133 -12.63 5.75 -7.29
C VAL A 133 -13.19 4.67 -8.23
N PRO A 134 -12.42 4.17 -9.20
CA PRO A 134 -12.82 3.03 -10.02
C PRO A 134 -13.12 1.78 -9.19
N GLU A 135 -14.02 0.94 -9.70
CA GLU A 135 -14.32 -0.36 -9.06
C GLU A 135 -13.11 -1.30 -9.15
N LEU A 136 -12.77 -1.95 -8.04
CA LEU A 136 -11.76 -2.99 -8.03
C LEU A 136 -12.34 -4.32 -8.54
N THR A 137 -11.90 -4.75 -9.71
CA THR A 137 -12.33 -6.03 -10.31
C THR A 137 -11.41 -7.19 -9.92
N ASN A 138 -11.73 -8.39 -10.39
CA ASN A 138 -10.85 -9.55 -10.22
C ASN A 138 -9.54 -9.48 -11.04
N ALA A 139 -9.46 -8.58 -12.02
CA ALA A 139 -8.26 -8.42 -12.84
C ALA A 139 -7.06 -7.92 -11.99
N PRO A 140 -5.82 -8.33 -12.32
CA PRO A 140 -4.62 -7.77 -11.69
C PRO A 140 -4.63 -6.25 -11.78
N THR A 141 -4.66 -5.58 -10.63
CA THR A 141 -4.81 -4.13 -10.54
C THR A 141 -3.74 -3.55 -9.62
N TRP A 142 -2.98 -2.59 -10.14
CA TRP A 142 -2.02 -1.82 -9.36
C TRP A 142 -2.74 -0.66 -8.66
N LEU A 143 -2.56 -0.55 -7.35
CA LEU A 143 -3.09 0.52 -6.51
C LEU A 143 -1.90 1.40 -6.11
N VAL A 144 -1.90 2.67 -6.48
CA VAL A 144 -0.71 3.53 -6.36
C VAL A 144 -1.04 4.86 -5.70
N ASP A 145 -0.28 5.18 -4.66
CA ASP A 145 -0.15 6.54 -4.13
C ASP A 145 1.26 7.02 -4.47
N PRO A 146 1.42 8.03 -5.33
CA PRO A 146 2.73 8.55 -5.70
C PRO A 146 3.44 9.26 -4.55
N VAL A 147 2.72 9.94 -3.64
CA VAL A 147 3.28 10.67 -2.49
C VAL A 147 2.28 10.71 -1.31
N ASP A 148 2.17 9.60 -0.59
CA ASP A 148 1.41 9.55 0.67
C ASP A 148 2.11 10.47 1.68
N GLY A 149 1.34 11.36 2.31
CA GLY A 149 1.86 12.44 3.14
C GLY A 149 2.29 13.68 2.37
N THR A 150 1.56 14.05 1.31
CA THR A 150 1.70 15.29 0.54
C THR A 150 1.90 16.53 1.43
N THR A 151 1.11 16.66 2.52
CA THR A 151 1.25 17.78 3.48
C THR A 151 2.60 17.75 4.19
N ASN A 152 3.08 16.57 4.57
CA ASN A 152 4.40 16.41 5.17
C ASN A 152 5.50 16.79 4.20
N PHE A 153 5.36 16.41 2.93
CA PHE A 153 6.27 16.78 1.85
C PHE A 153 6.34 18.32 1.67
N VAL A 154 5.19 19.01 1.60
CA VAL A 154 5.12 20.49 1.53
C VAL A 154 5.87 21.14 2.69
N HIS A 155 5.71 20.60 3.91
CA HIS A 155 6.24 21.19 5.13
C HIS A 155 7.65 20.71 5.53
N GLY A 156 8.24 19.80 4.76
CA GLY A 156 9.55 19.24 5.08
C GLY A 156 9.54 18.31 6.31
N PHE A 157 8.39 17.73 6.67
CA PHE A 157 8.29 16.69 7.69
C PHE A 157 8.61 15.31 7.07
N PRO A 158 9.60 14.55 7.56
CA PRO A 158 10.25 13.47 6.79
C PRO A 158 9.45 12.16 6.73
N PHE A 159 8.12 12.26 6.74
CA PHE A 159 7.18 11.15 6.82
C PHE A 159 6.25 11.17 5.61
N CYS A 160 6.83 10.99 4.43
CA CYS A 160 6.13 10.79 3.17
C CYS A 160 6.72 9.59 2.43
N CYS A 161 5.93 8.96 1.58
CA CYS A 161 6.35 7.74 0.88
C CYS A 161 5.66 7.54 -0.46
N VAL A 162 6.22 6.63 -1.27
CA VAL A 162 5.53 6.02 -2.40
C VAL A 162 4.85 4.75 -1.91
N SER A 163 3.57 4.54 -2.19
CA SER A 163 2.82 3.32 -1.87
C SER A 163 2.40 2.62 -3.16
N ILE A 164 2.75 1.33 -3.32
CA ILE A 164 2.39 0.52 -4.48
C ILE A 164 1.90 -0.85 -4.00
N ALA A 165 0.68 -1.21 -4.35
CA ALA A 165 0.12 -2.54 -4.12
C ALA A 165 -0.34 -3.19 -5.42
N LEU A 166 -0.32 -4.51 -5.45
CA LEU A 166 -0.95 -5.31 -6.51
C LEU A 166 -2.09 -6.11 -5.90
N ALA A 167 -3.30 -5.93 -6.43
CA ALA A 167 -4.45 -6.77 -6.14
C ALA A 167 -4.72 -7.76 -7.28
N VAL A 168 -5.02 -9.01 -6.95
CA VAL A 168 -5.44 -10.06 -7.90
C VAL A 168 -6.64 -10.79 -7.29
N ASN A 169 -7.72 -10.95 -8.05
CA ASN A 169 -9.00 -11.45 -7.52
C ASN A 169 -9.47 -10.64 -6.29
N SER A 170 -9.34 -9.32 -6.37
CA SER A 170 -9.64 -8.35 -5.31
C SER A 170 -8.89 -8.57 -3.99
N LYS A 171 -7.82 -9.39 -3.98
CA LYS A 171 -6.93 -9.59 -2.83
C LYS A 171 -5.56 -8.98 -3.10
N VAL A 172 -5.06 -8.18 -2.18
CA VAL A 172 -3.69 -7.67 -2.27
C VAL A 172 -2.72 -8.86 -2.16
N VAL A 173 -1.76 -8.95 -3.09
CA VAL A 173 -0.76 -10.04 -3.15
C VAL A 173 0.68 -9.54 -3.06
N VAL A 174 0.91 -8.25 -3.33
CA VAL A 174 2.21 -7.56 -3.20
C VAL A 174 1.96 -6.18 -2.60
N GLY A 175 2.81 -5.76 -1.66
CA GLY A 175 2.84 -4.41 -1.12
C GLY A 175 4.26 -3.87 -1.04
N VAL A 176 4.46 -2.62 -1.48
CA VAL A 176 5.71 -1.87 -1.40
C VAL A 176 5.40 -0.48 -0.86
N VAL A 177 6.11 -0.06 0.18
CA VAL A 177 6.05 1.31 0.71
C VAL A 177 7.48 1.82 0.86
N TYR A 178 7.82 2.90 0.18
CA TYR A 178 9.18 3.47 0.20
C TYR A 178 9.17 4.90 0.69
N ASN A 179 9.76 5.16 1.86
CA ASN A 179 10.07 6.52 2.30
C ASN A 179 11.45 6.93 1.75
N PRO A 180 11.52 7.84 0.78
CA PRO A 180 12.77 8.19 0.13
C PRO A 180 13.61 9.20 0.92
N VAL A 181 13.04 9.84 1.95
CA VAL A 181 13.72 10.80 2.85
C VAL A 181 14.46 10.07 3.96
N LEU A 182 13.86 9.02 4.53
CA LEU A 182 14.45 8.17 5.56
C LEU A 182 15.21 6.96 4.99
N ASP A 183 15.07 6.71 3.69
CA ASP A 183 15.60 5.54 2.98
C ASP A 183 15.12 4.22 3.60
N GLU A 184 13.79 4.14 3.79
CA GLU A 184 13.12 2.97 4.36
C GLU A 184 12.22 2.33 3.31
N LEU A 185 12.62 1.15 2.84
CA LEU A 185 11.87 0.33 1.90
C LEU A 185 11.20 -0.82 2.65
N PHE A 186 9.89 -0.71 2.84
CA PHE A 186 9.04 -1.78 3.31
C PHE A 186 8.48 -2.57 2.13
N HIS A 187 8.48 -3.89 2.23
CA HIS A 187 7.85 -4.72 1.22
C HIS A 187 7.37 -6.07 1.75
N ALA A 188 6.36 -6.62 1.07
CA ALA A 188 5.81 -7.93 1.38
C ALA A 188 5.19 -8.59 0.13
N VAL A 189 5.22 -9.92 0.12
CA VAL A 189 4.49 -10.77 -0.83
C VAL A 189 3.68 -11.75 -0.02
N ASP A 190 2.46 -12.03 -0.46
CA ASP A 190 1.54 -12.97 0.19
C ASP A 190 2.23 -14.31 0.53
N GLY A 191 2.22 -14.67 1.80
CA GLY A 191 2.81 -15.88 2.36
C GLY A 191 4.34 -15.90 2.47
N GLN A 192 5.05 -14.79 2.24
CA GLN A 192 6.52 -14.73 2.22
C GLN A 192 7.14 -13.85 3.31
N GLY A 193 6.31 -13.24 4.15
CA GLY A 193 6.71 -12.34 5.22
C GLY A 193 6.97 -10.91 4.76
N ALA A 194 7.09 -10.02 5.73
CA ALA A 194 7.37 -8.59 5.53
C ALA A 194 8.84 -8.24 5.84
N TYR A 195 9.35 -7.23 5.14
CA TYR A 195 10.75 -6.80 5.25
C TYR A 195 10.85 -5.29 5.26
N LEU A 196 11.84 -4.78 6.01
CA LEU A 196 12.33 -3.40 5.97
C LEU A 196 13.80 -3.44 5.56
N ASN A 197 14.15 -2.82 4.43
CA ASN A 197 15.53 -2.80 3.91
C ASN A 197 16.15 -4.21 3.85
N ASN A 198 15.39 -5.18 3.35
CA ASN A 198 15.71 -6.63 3.29
C ASN A 198 15.86 -7.35 4.65
N THR A 199 15.61 -6.67 5.76
CA THR A 199 15.58 -7.30 7.08
C THR A 199 14.14 -7.69 7.38
N LYS A 200 13.91 -8.97 7.72
CA LYS A 200 12.57 -9.44 8.08
C LYS A 200 12.07 -8.68 9.32
N ILE A 201 10.83 -8.23 9.29
CA ILE A 201 10.18 -7.51 10.40
C ILE A 201 9.03 -8.32 10.99
N SER A 202 8.60 -7.92 12.19
CA SER A 202 7.41 -8.43 12.85
C SER A 202 6.78 -7.31 13.69
N CYS A 203 5.47 -7.41 13.90
CA CYS A 203 4.78 -6.56 14.87
C CYS A 203 5.34 -6.71 16.29
N SER A 204 5.01 -5.76 17.17
CA SER A 204 5.23 -5.90 18.60
C SER A 204 4.38 -7.05 19.18
N ASP A 205 4.80 -7.57 20.33
CA ASP A 205 4.05 -8.55 21.12
C ASP A 205 3.20 -7.90 22.23
N ALA A 206 3.08 -6.57 22.21
CA ALA A 206 2.38 -5.80 23.23
C ALA A 206 0.91 -6.23 23.33
N SER A 207 0.52 -6.78 24.48
CA SER A 207 -0.86 -7.21 24.74
C SER A 207 -1.63 -6.28 25.68
N ASP A 208 -0.96 -5.36 26.37
CA ASP A 208 -1.59 -4.43 27.32
C ASP A 208 -1.75 -3.02 26.72
N MET A 209 -3.00 -2.62 26.51
CA MET A 209 -3.37 -1.33 25.93
C MET A 209 -2.71 -0.17 26.69
N LYS A 210 -2.66 -0.20 28.03
CA LYS A 210 -2.13 0.92 28.85
C LYS A 210 -0.65 1.16 28.64
N SER A 211 0.08 0.19 28.09
CA SER A 211 1.48 0.30 27.73
C SER A 211 1.72 0.60 26.24
N SER A 212 0.68 0.44 25.41
CA SER A 212 0.75 0.54 23.95
C SER A 212 0.70 1.97 23.41
N ILE A 213 1.30 2.17 22.24
CA ILE A 213 1.23 3.39 21.43
C ILE A 213 0.30 3.13 20.25
N PHE A 214 -0.66 4.02 20.04
CA PHE A 214 -1.48 4.03 18.83
C PHE A 214 -1.16 5.24 17.96
N ILE A 215 -1.46 5.08 16.68
CA ILE A 215 -1.35 6.13 15.67
C ILE A 215 -2.75 6.41 15.11
N THR A 216 -3.06 7.65 14.81
CA THR A 216 -4.22 8.03 14.01
C THR A 216 -4.01 9.42 13.45
N GLU A 217 -4.84 9.82 12.49
CA GLU A 217 -4.81 11.15 11.90
C GLU A 217 -6.14 11.87 12.11
N LEU A 218 -6.10 13.19 12.11
CA LEU A 218 -7.31 14.01 12.18
C LEU A 218 -8.10 14.01 10.85
N GLY A 219 -7.53 13.49 9.78
CA GLY A 219 -8.05 13.63 8.41
C GLY A 219 -7.98 15.07 7.89
N THR A 220 -8.61 15.34 6.75
CA THR A 220 -8.57 16.64 6.06
C THR A 220 -9.80 17.53 6.33
N ARG A 221 -10.92 16.94 6.79
CA ARG A 221 -12.17 17.64 7.09
C ARG A 221 -12.11 18.42 8.40
N ARG A 222 -12.82 19.55 8.46
CA ARG A 222 -12.81 20.48 9.62
C ARG A 222 -14.20 20.96 10.02
N ASP A 223 -15.27 20.33 9.54
CA ASP A 223 -16.62 20.61 9.99
C ASP A 223 -16.85 20.07 11.42
N GLU A 224 -17.61 20.81 12.24
CA GLU A 224 -17.82 20.47 13.67
C GLU A 224 -18.32 19.04 13.89
N PRO A 225 -19.33 18.52 13.16
CA PRO A 225 -19.77 17.13 13.34
C PRO A 225 -18.65 16.10 13.09
N PHE A 226 -17.79 16.35 12.11
CA PHE A 226 -16.62 15.52 11.85
C PHE A 226 -15.59 15.62 12.97
N LEU A 227 -15.25 16.84 13.43
CA LEU A 227 -14.29 17.03 14.51
C LEU A 227 -14.76 16.38 15.81
N ASP A 228 -16.03 16.53 16.17
CA ASP A 228 -16.61 15.88 17.35
C ASP A 228 -16.49 14.36 17.28
N ALA A 229 -16.83 13.76 16.14
CA ALA A 229 -16.74 12.32 15.95
C ALA A 229 -15.29 11.82 16.00
N ALA A 230 -14.37 12.51 15.32
CA ALA A 230 -12.95 12.19 15.30
C ALA A 230 -12.32 12.30 16.70
N PHE A 231 -12.55 13.40 17.41
CA PHE A 231 -12.04 13.59 18.76
C PHE A 231 -12.66 12.63 19.77
N SER A 232 -13.92 12.20 19.59
CA SER A 232 -14.51 11.13 20.42
C SER A 232 -13.71 9.83 20.30
N ARG A 233 -13.37 9.42 19.07
CA ARG A 233 -12.56 8.21 18.81
C ARG A 233 -11.14 8.34 19.36
N ILE A 234 -10.48 9.46 19.09
CA ILE A 234 -9.12 9.74 19.60
C ILE A 234 -9.11 9.71 21.12
N ARG A 235 -10.08 10.37 21.78
CA ARG A 235 -10.19 10.41 23.24
C ARG A 235 -10.41 9.01 23.82
N ALA A 236 -11.28 8.20 23.20
CA ALA A 236 -11.56 6.85 23.66
C ALA A 236 -10.32 5.95 23.60
N MET A 237 -9.55 6.02 22.51
CA MET A 237 -8.28 5.29 22.38
C MET A 237 -7.21 5.83 23.34
N ALA A 238 -7.09 7.16 23.47
CA ALA A 238 -6.11 7.80 24.35
C ALA A 238 -6.35 7.50 25.84
N ALA A 239 -7.60 7.31 26.26
CA ALA A 239 -7.93 6.92 27.62
C ALA A 239 -7.39 5.52 27.99
N GLU A 240 -7.25 4.64 27.00
CA GLU A 240 -6.84 3.26 27.18
C GLU A 240 -5.38 2.98 26.81
N THR A 241 -4.65 3.96 26.29
CA THR A 241 -3.29 3.77 25.75
C THR A 241 -2.24 4.66 26.39
N ARG A 242 -0.97 4.32 26.19
CA ARG A 242 0.17 5.08 26.72
C ARG A 242 0.42 6.37 25.96
N GLY A 243 0.19 6.36 24.65
CA GLY A 243 0.55 7.48 23.81
C GLY A 243 -0.09 7.44 22.44
N LEU A 244 -0.27 8.64 21.91
CA LEU A 244 -0.77 8.92 20.57
C LEU A 244 0.39 9.42 19.69
N ARG A 245 0.38 9.02 18.41
CA ARG A 245 1.12 9.67 17.32
C ARG A 245 0.15 10.05 16.21
N SER A 246 0.51 11.09 15.46
CA SER A 246 -0.12 11.53 14.22
C SER A 246 1.03 12.01 13.36
N CYS A 247 1.33 11.23 12.33
CA CYS A 247 2.54 11.34 11.53
C CYS A 247 2.23 11.70 10.06
N GLY A 248 0.96 11.70 9.65
CA GLY A 248 0.49 12.26 8.38
C GLY A 248 0.69 11.40 7.14
N SER A 249 0.90 10.09 7.27
CA SER A 249 0.95 9.15 6.13
C SER A 249 0.34 7.80 6.54
N CYS A 250 -0.72 7.38 5.84
CA CYS A 250 -1.46 6.15 6.13
C CYS A 250 -0.56 4.91 5.95
N ALA A 251 0.16 4.84 4.83
CA ALA A 251 0.99 3.71 4.47
C ALA A 251 2.14 3.54 5.46
N LEU A 252 2.82 4.62 5.86
CA LEU A 252 3.90 4.57 6.84
C LEU A 252 3.39 4.31 8.26
N ASN A 253 2.18 4.75 8.61
CA ASN A 253 1.56 4.43 9.90
C ASN A 253 1.28 2.92 10.01
N LEU A 254 0.75 2.30 8.96
CA LEU A 254 0.60 0.84 8.89
C LEU A 254 1.96 0.12 8.95
N CYS A 255 2.95 0.59 8.21
CA CYS A 255 4.31 0.03 8.25
C CYS A 255 4.98 0.19 9.62
N SER A 256 4.67 1.26 10.35
CA SER A 256 5.15 1.48 11.71
C SER A 256 4.60 0.45 12.69
N VAL A 257 3.34 0.02 12.51
CA VAL A 257 2.78 -1.12 13.25
C VAL A 257 3.43 -2.44 12.81
N ALA A 258 3.63 -2.62 11.49
CA ALA A 258 4.24 -3.83 10.93
C ALA A 258 5.67 -4.10 11.45
N CYS A 259 6.44 -3.05 11.77
CA CYS A 259 7.80 -3.20 12.33
C CYS A 259 7.88 -2.95 13.84
N GLY A 260 6.74 -2.88 14.55
CA GLY A 260 6.69 -2.78 16.00
C GLY A 260 7.11 -1.42 16.58
N ARG A 261 7.13 -0.34 15.77
CA ARG A 261 7.33 1.05 16.26
C ARG A 261 6.11 1.59 16.99
N ALA A 262 4.94 1.07 16.65
CA ALA A 262 3.67 1.30 17.30
C ALA A 262 2.87 -0.01 17.33
N ASP A 263 1.78 -0.03 18.07
CA ASP A 263 1.02 -1.26 18.34
C ASP A 263 -0.33 -1.30 17.61
N ALA A 264 -0.86 -0.12 17.28
CA ALA A 264 -2.11 0.05 16.56
C ALA A 264 -2.12 1.33 15.72
N TYR A 265 -2.87 1.32 14.62
CA TYR A 265 -3.20 2.48 13.81
C TYR A 265 -4.65 2.38 13.35
N PHE A 266 -5.42 3.46 13.43
CA PHE A 266 -6.74 3.52 12.82
C PHE A 266 -6.96 4.82 12.06
N GLU A 267 -7.72 4.74 10.98
CA GLU A 267 -8.19 5.91 10.25
C GLU A 267 -9.50 5.61 9.51
N ILE A 268 -10.34 6.64 9.39
CA ILE A 268 -11.64 6.60 8.73
C ILE A 268 -11.71 7.80 7.79
N GLY A 269 -12.13 7.58 6.56
CA GLY A 269 -12.21 8.62 5.54
C GLY A 269 -10.92 8.82 4.74
N LEU A 270 -10.11 7.76 4.59
CA LEU A 270 -8.92 7.72 3.71
C LEU A 270 -9.25 8.21 2.29
N GLY A 271 -8.28 8.71 1.53
CA GLY A 271 -8.47 9.13 0.14
C GLY A 271 -8.96 7.98 -0.75
N GLY A 272 -8.32 6.81 -0.64
CA GLY A 272 -8.66 5.65 -1.45
C GLY A 272 -7.97 4.35 -1.01
N PRO A 273 -8.08 3.29 -1.84
CA PRO A 273 -7.41 2.01 -1.56
C PRO A 273 -5.88 2.11 -1.58
N TRP A 274 -5.31 3.05 -2.34
CA TRP A 274 -3.87 3.26 -2.48
C TRP A 274 -3.17 3.63 -1.16
N ASP A 275 -3.87 4.36 -0.28
CA ASP A 275 -3.36 4.76 1.04
C ASP A 275 -3.03 3.57 1.93
N MET A 276 -3.89 2.54 1.93
CA MET A 276 -3.81 1.44 2.90
C MET A 276 -3.39 0.09 2.30
N ALA A 277 -3.62 -0.16 1.00
CA ALA A 277 -3.50 -1.52 0.46
C ALA A 277 -2.09 -2.12 0.64
N ALA A 278 -1.03 -1.34 0.34
CA ALA A 278 0.34 -1.79 0.49
C ALA A 278 0.71 -1.98 1.97
N GLY A 279 0.41 -0.98 2.80
CA GLY A 279 0.67 -1.01 4.24
C GLY A 279 -0.07 -2.15 4.95
N ALA A 280 -1.31 -2.44 4.57
CA ALA A 280 -2.11 -3.53 5.12
C ALA A 280 -1.50 -4.90 4.78
N LYS A 281 -1.08 -5.12 3.52
CA LYS A 281 -0.38 -6.37 3.15
C LYS A 281 0.94 -6.53 3.92
N ILE A 282 1.71 -5.45 4.06
CA ILE A 282 2.96 -5.47 4.84
C ILE A 282 2.68 -5.79 6.31
N LEU A 283 1.61 -5.24 6.90
CA LEU A 283 1.19 -5.53 8.26
C LEU A 283 0.78 -6.99 8.47
N GLU A 284 -0.06 -7.53 7.58
CA GLU A 284 -0.49 -8.95 7.63
C GLU A 284 0.71 -9.90 7.59
N GLU A 285 1.64 -9.66 6.65
CA GLU A 285 2.84 -10.49 6.48
C GLU A 285 3.87 -10.31 7.61
N ALA A 286 3.74 -9.26 8.42
CA ALA A 286 4.50 -9.06 9.66
C ALA A 286 3.86 -9.73 10.89
N GLY A 287 2.74 -10.44 10.72
CA GLY A 287 1.99 -11.09 11.80
C GLY A 287 1.01 -10.16 12.52
N GLY A 288 0.71 -8.99 11.96
CA GLY A 288 -0.34 -8.11 12.43
C GLY A 288 -1.71 -8.45 11.82
N VAL A 289 -2.70 -7.63 12.14
CA VAL A 289 -4.06 -7.73 11.59
C VAL A 289 -4.50 -6.38 11.05
N ALA A 290 -4.95 -6.37 9.80
CA ALA A 290 -5.69 -5.26 9.21
C ALA A 290 -7.18 -5.63 9.12
N CYS A 291 -8.07 -4.75 9.58
CA CYS A 291 -9.51 -4.98 9.62
C CYS A 291 -10.30 -3.66 9.57
N ASP A 292 -11.63 -3.74 9.48
CA ASP A 292 -12.47 -2.56 9.65
C ASP A 292 -12.45 -2.12 11.15
N PRO A 293 -12.40 -0.81 11.47
CA PRO A 293 -12.47 -0.32 12.84
C PRO A 293 -13.69 -0.78 13.66
N ALA A 294 -14.78 -1.19 13.01
CA ALA A 294 -15.97 -1.78 13.63
C ALA A 294 -15.85 -3.30 13.88
N GLY A 295 -14.72 -3.92 13.53
CA GLY A 295 -14.39 -5.33 13.79
C GLY A 295 -14.67 -6.30 12.65
N GLY A 296 -15.22 -5.82 11.54
CA GLY A 296 -15.43 -6.60 10.31
C GLY A 296 -14.12 -6.89 9.56
N PRO A 297 -14.17 -7.75 8.52
CA PRO A 297 -13.02 -7.97 7.63
C PRO A 297 -12.60 -6.65 6.97
N LEU A 298 -11.33 -6.55 6.59
CA LEU A 298 -10.85 -5.41 5.82
C LEU A 298 -11.50 -5.42 4.44
N ASP A 299 -12.16 -4.32 4.09
CA ASP A 299 -12.48 -3.96 2.72
C ASP A 299 -11.58 -2.80 2.31
N ILE A 300 -10.62 -3.05 1.42
CA ILE A 300 -9.66 -2.05 0.96
C ILE A 300 -10.32 -0.91 0.15
N MET A 301 -11.58 -1.05 -0.25
CA MET A 301 -12.34 0.01 -0.92
C MET A 301 -13.18 0.85 0.06
N SER A 302 -13.28 0.44 1.34
CA SER A 302 -14.18 1.05 2.33
C SER A 302 -13.72 2.40 2.88
N ARG A 303 -12.47 2.81 2.59
CA ARG A 303 -11.83 4.02 3.12
C ARG A 303 -11.72 4.02 4.66
N ARG A 304 -11.64 2.84 5.26
CA ARG A 304 -11.58 2.62 6.72
C ARG A 304 -10.57 1.52 7.02
N VAL A 305 -9.70 1.74 7.98
CA VAL A 305 -8.72 0.73 8.38
C VAL A 305 -8.41 0.80 9.87
N LEU A 306 -8.26 -0.36 10.48
CA LEU A 306 -7.61 -0.59 11.76
C LEU A 306 -6.51 -1.63 11.53
N GLY A 307 -5.25 -1.20 11.67
CA GLY A 307 -4.08 -2.05 11.71
C GLY A 307 -3.61 -2.24 13.14
N THR A 308 -3.41 -3.47 13.60
CA THR A 308 -2.91 -3.77 14.96
C THR A 308 -1.89 -4.89 14.92
N ASN A 309 -1.09 -5.02 15.99
CA ASN A 309 -0.50 -6.32 16.28
C ASN A 309 -1.59 -7.36 16.58
N ALA A 310 -1.25 -8.65 16.56
CA ALA A 310 -2.23 -9.73 16.74
C ALA A 310 -2.99 -9.70 18.08
N MET A 311 -2.43 -9.09 19.12
CA MET A 311 -2.95 -9.14 20.50
C MET A 311 -3.96 -8.03 20.81
N LEU A 312 -3.95 -6.93 20.05
CA LEU A 312 -4.73 -5.73 20.37
C LEU A 312 -6.01 -5.56 19.55
N LYS A 313 -6.17 -6.30 18.44
CA LYS A 313 -7.33 -6.22 17.54
C LYS A 313 -8.65 -6.05 18.29
N ASP A 314 -9.02 -7.03 19.11
CA ASP A 314 -10.36 -7.07 19.72
C ASP A 314 -10.58 -5.95 20.75
N LYS A 315 -9.52 -5.51 21.43
CA LYS A 315 -9.57 -4.38 22.37
C LYS A 315 -9.79 -3.07 21.61
N CYS A 316 -9.04 -2.86 20.52
CA CYS A 316 -9.17 -1.68 19.67
C CYS A 316 -10.56 -1.62 19.01
N THR A 317 -11.04 -2.72 18.42
CA THR A 317 -12.37 -2.75 17.79
C THR A 317 -13.48 -2.51 18.80
N SER A 318 -13.38 -3.08 20.01
CA SER A 318 -14.38 -2.86 21.06
C SER A 318 -14.46 -1.40 21.50
N ILE A 319 -13.35 -0.67 21.50
CA ILE A 319 -13.32 0.77 21.83
C ILE A 319 -13.94 1.56 20.67
N LEU A 320 -13.49 1.30 19.44
CA LEU A 320 -13.84 2.08 18.25
C LEU A 320 -15.27 1.85 17.77
N SER A 321 -15.81 0.62 17.88
CA SER A 321 -17.18 0.30 17.45
C SER A 321 -18.25 1.04 18.26
N GLY A 322 -17.93 1.48 19.48
CA GLY A 322 -18.83 2.24 20.34
C GLY A 322 -18.79 3.76 20.10
N GLN A 323 -17.94 4.25 19.19
CA GLN A 323 -17.76 5.67 18.96
C GLN A 323 -18.59 6.19 17.78
N PRO A 324 -19.03 7.46 17.82
CA PRO A 324 -19.80 8.04 16.73
C PRO A 324 -19.00 8.15 15.43
N LEU A 325 -19.75 8.14 14.33
CA LEU A 325 -19.28 8.52 13.00
C LEU A 325 -20.08 9.75 12.56
N ALA A 326 -19.42 10.73 11.96
CA ALA A 326 -20.08 11.89 11.39
C ALA A 326 -20.99 11.47 10.21
N PRO A 327 -22.00 12.28 9.83
CA PRO A 327 -23.00 11.91 8.83
C PRO A 327 -22.42 11.33 7.53
N ASP A 328 -21.41 12.00 6.96
CA ASP A 328 -20.83 11.63 5.65
C ASP A 328 -19.53 10.80 5.76
N GLU A 329 -19.21 10.27 6.94
CA GLU A 329 -18.11 9.31 7.06
C GLU A 329 -18.52 7.95 6.43
N PRO A 330 -17.56 7.24 5.81
CA PRO A 330 -17.81 5.90 5.30
C PRO A 330 -18.29 5.00 6.44
N ARG A 331 -19.32 4.21 6.16
CA ARG A 331 -19.93 3.28 7.12
C ARG A 331 -19.27 1.90 6.98
N PRO A 332 -19.25 1.09 8.06
CA PRO A 332 -18.81 -0.29 7.94
C PRO A 332 -19.67 -1.00 6.91
N THR A 333 -19.08 -1.85 6.09
CA THR A 333 -19.81 -2.79 5.26
C THR A 333 -20.63 -3.70 6.17
N THR A 334 -21.95 -3.60 6.12
CA THR A 334 -22.84 -4.50 6.85
C THR A 334 -22.81 -5.86 6.16
N ASN A 335 -22.40 -6.90 6.88
CA ASN A 335 -22.66 -8.29 6.46
C ASN A 335 -24.15 -8.59 6.45
#